data_AF-A0AAE0Q487-F1
#
_entry.id   AF-A0AAE0Q487-F1
#
_cell.length_a   1.000
_cell.length_b   1.000
_cell.length_c   1.000
_cell.angle_alpha   90.00
_cell.angle_beta   90.00
_cell.angle_gamma   90.00
#
_symmetry.space_group_name_H-M   'P 1'
#
loop_
_entity.id
_entity.type
_entity.pdbx_description
1 polymer ?
#
loop_
_entity_poly.entity_id
_entity_poly.type
_entity_poly.pdbx_seq_one_letter_code
_entity_poly.pdbx_strand_id
1 'polypeptide(L)'
;MVVCRMTLMICKKKRSKIEKKTKWGKLKKEECCEEFRQKLRQALGGQVVLPDDWEATAEVIRETRRKVLGVSSGRRKEDKETWWWNEEVQDSIQRKRLAKKKWDMDRTEENRQEYKELQCRVKWEVSKAKQKAYDELYTRLDTREGEKDLYRLARQRDRDGKDVQQVRVIKDRQWKGAHE
;
A
#
# COMPACT_ATOMS: atom_id res chain seq x y z
N MET A 1 41.97 4.98 26.88
CA MET A 1 40.55 4.94 26.44
C MET A 1 40.51 4.49 25.00
N VAL A 2 40.00 3.28 24.73
CA VAL A 2 39.82 2.80 23.36
C VAL A 2 38.48 3.31 22.86
N VAL A 3 38.49 4.34 22.02
CA VAL A 3 37.27 4.86 21.38
C VAL A 3 36.95 3.97 20.20
N CYS A 4 36.01 3.04 20.40
CA CYS A 4 35.52 2.18 19.33
C CYS A 4 34.57 3.00 18.43
N ARG A 5 35.01 3.30 17.21
CA ARG A 5 34.17 3.92 16.17
C ARG A 5 33.34 2.82 15.50
N MET A 6 32.09 2.65 15.94
CA MET A 6 31.13 1.79 15.26
C MET A 6 30.46 2.56 14.11
N THR A 7 30.82 2.24 12.87
CA THR A 7 30.12 2.70 11.68
C THR A 7 28.91 1.80 11.40
N LEU A 8 27.74 2.22 11.86
CA LEU A 8 26.48 1.57 11.50
C LEU A 8 26.12 1.89 10.04
N MET A 9 26.34 0.93 9.15
CA MET A 9 25.83 0.97 7.78
C MET A 9 24.32 0.70 7.81
N ILE A 10 23.52 1.77 7.77
CA ILE A 10 22.06 1.65 7.62
C ILE A 10 21.77 1.20 6.19
N CYS A 11 21.71 -0.12 5.98
CA CYS A 11 21.24 -0.70 4.73
C CYS A 11 19.74 -0.41 4.58
N LYS A 12 19.38 0.58 3.78
CA LYS A 12 17.98 0.82 3.39
C LYS A 12 17.41 -0.47 2.80
N LYS A 13 16.43 -1.08 3.46
CA LYS A 13 15.70 -2.26 2.96
C LYS A 13 15.29 -1.99 1.51
N LYS A 14 15.84 -2.75 0.56
CA LYS A 14 15.37 -2.73 -0.83
C LYS A 14 13.90 -3.16 -0.79
N ARG A 15 13.01 -2.30 -1.29
CA ARG A 15 11.59 -2.67 -1.45
C ARG A 15 11.55 -3.89 -2.36
N SER A 16 11.08 -5.03 -1.83
CA SER A 16 10.81 -6.21 -2.65
C SER A 16 9.88 -5.77 -3.79
N LYS A 17 10.27 -6.01 -5.05
CA LYS A 17 9.35 -5.81 -6.19
C LYS A 17 8.14 -6.71 -5.94
N ILE A 18 7.00 -6.12 -5.59
CA ILE A 18 5.76 -6.87 -5.41
C ILE A 18 5.35 -7.35 -6.80
N GLU A 19 5.23 -8.66 -6.96
CA GLU A 19 4.81 -9.26 -8.21
C GLU A 19 3.44 -8.71 -8.63
N LYS A 20 3.34 -8.38 -9.91
CA LYS A 20 2.11 -7.87 -10.51
C LYS A 20 1.05 -8.97 -10.47
N LYS A 21 0.01 -8.79 -9.65
CA LYS A 21 -1.08 -9.78 -9.54
C LYS A 21 -2.16 -9.52 -10.57
N THR A 22 -2.69 -10.59 -11.16
CA THR A 22 -3.82 -10.51 -12.08
C THR A 22 -5.14 -10.35 -11.31
N LYS A 23 -6.08 -9.57 -11.84
CA LYS A 23 -7.31 -9.16 -11.12
C LYS A 23 -8.40 -10.23 -11.14
N TRP A 24 -8.26 -11.29 -10.33
CA TRP A 24 -9.27 -12.37 -10.22
C TRP A 24 -10.69 -11.86 -9.90
N GLY A 25 -10.81 -10.82 -9.06
CA GLY A 25 -12.12 -10.31 -8.61
C GLY A 25 -13.03 -9.79 -9.72
N LYS A 26 -12.51 -9.52 -10.92
CA LYS A 26 -13.33 -9.12 -12.08
C LYS A 26 -14.18 -10.25 -12.67
N LEU A 27 -13.86 -11.52 -12.38
CA LEU A 27 -14.68 -12.67 -12.82
C LEU A 27 -16.03 -12.76 -12.11
N LYS A 28 -16.24 -12.00 -11.04
CA LYS A 28 -17.57 -11.88 -10.42
C LYS A 28 -18.58 -11.17 -11.32
N LYS A 29 -18.11 -10.45 -12.35
CA LYS A 29 -18.97 -9.84 -13.37
C LYS A 29 -19.21 -10.87 -14.47
N GLU A 30 -20.47 -11.14 -14.76
CA GLU A 30 -20.90 -12.15 -15.72
C GLU A 30 -20.36 -11.87 -17.13
N GLU A 31 -20.38 -10.61 -17.56
CA GLU A 31 -19.81 -10.15 -18.84
C GLU A 31 -18.31 -10.47 -18.98
N CYS A 32 -17.51 -10.15 -17.96
CA CYS A 32 -16.07 -10.43 -17.96
C CYS A 32 -15.77 -11.94 -17.90
N CYS A 33 -16.66 -12.73 -17.30
CA CYS A 33 -16.54 -14.17 -17.25
C CYS A 33 -16.78 -14.77 -18.64
N GLU A 34 -17.85 -14.37 -19.32
CA GLU A 34 -18.18 -14.90 -20.65
C GLU A 34 -17.16 -14.47 -21.72
N GLU A 35 -16.69 -13.22 -21.70
CA GLU A 35 -15.60 -12.78 -22.58
C GLU A 35 -14.32 -13.58 -22.37
N PHE A 36 -14.00 -13.92 -21.12
CA PHE A 36 -12.84 -14.74 -20.79
C PHE A 36 -13.01 -16.17 -21.31
N ARG A 37 -14.18 -16.79 -21.12
CA ARG A 37 -14.49 -18.14 -21.63
C ARG A 37 -14.47 -18.18 -23.15
N GLN A 38 -14.98 -17.15 -23.82
CA GLN A 38 -14.95 -17.07 -25.28
C GLN A 38 -13.52 -16.95 -25.81
N LYS A 39 -12.71 -16.07 -25.23
CA LYS A 39 -11.29 -15.91 -25.61
C LYS A 39 -10.44 -17.12 -25.26
N LEU A 40 -10.72 -17.82 -24.16
CA LEU A 40 -10.08 -19.09 -23.84
C LEU A 40 -10.43 -20.18 -24.85
N ARG A 41 -11.71 -20.31 -25.23
CA ARG A 41 -12.16 -21.26 -26.24
C ARG A 41 -11.51 -21.00 -27.60
N GLN A 42 -11.37 -19.72 -27.98
CA GLN A 42 -10.65 -19.33 -29.19
C GLN A 42 -9.15 -19.64 -29.10
N ALA A 43 -8.51 -19.37 -27.96
CA ALA A 43 -7.08 -19.61 -27.76
C ALA A 43 -6.72 -21.11 -27.70
N LEU A 44 -7.63 -21.95 -27.23
CA LEU A 44 -7.49 -23.42 -27.18
C LEU A 44 -8.05 -24.12 -28.43
N GLY A 45 -8.38 -23.36 -29.48
CA GLY A 45 -8.80 -23.91 -30.78
C GLY A 45 -10.09 -24.73 -30.75
N GLY A 46 -10.96 -24.54 -29.74
CA GLY A 46 -12.23 -25.27 -29.63
C GLY A 46 -12.09 -26.77 -29.34
N GLN A 47 -10.92 -27.26 -28.93
CA GLN A 47 -10.75 -28.68 -28.57
C GLN A 47 -11.52 -29.02 -27.29
N VAL A 48 -12.30 -30.11 -27.35
CA VAL A 48 -13.05 -30.68 -26.22
C VAL A 48 -12.10 -31.40 -25.24
N VAL A 49 -10.90 -31.78 -25.71
CA VAL A 49 -9.86 -32.46 -24.92
C VAL A 49 -8.71 -31.49 -24.70
N LEU A 50 -8.37 -31.26 -23.44
CA LEU A 50 -7.21 -30.44 -23.06
C LEU A 50 -5.91 -31.16 -23.45
N PRO A 51 -4.90 -30.45 -23.97
CA PRO A 51 -3.57 -31.03 -24.20
C PRO A 51 -3.01 -31.65 -22.90
N ASP A 52 -2.36 -32.82 -23.01
CA ASP A 52 -1.70 -33.49 -21.88
C ASP A 52 -0.61 -32.61 -21.23
N ASP A 53 -0.09 -31.64 -21.99
CA ASP A 53 0.87 -30.64 -21.54
C ASP A 53 0.19 -29.55 -20.71
N TRP A 54 0.08 -29.82 -19.41
CA TRP A 54 -0.51 -28.92 -18.41
C TRP A 54 0.22 -27.56 -18.33
N GLU A 55 1.53 -27.52 -18.56
CA GLU A 55 2.32 -26.29 -18.52
C GLU A 55 1.92 -25.31 -19.64
N ALA A 56 1.83 -25.81 -20.87
CA ALA A 56 1.40 -25.03 -22.03
C ALA A 56 -0.03 -24.52 -21.85
N THR A 57 -0.93 -25.39 -21.38
CA THR A 57 -2.33 -25.02 -21.09
C THR A 57 -2.40 -23.94 -20.00
N ALA A 58 -1.62 -24.07 -18.93
CA ALA A 58 -1.57 -23.08 -17.86
C ALA A 58 -1.01 -21.73 -18.33
N GLU A 59 -0.04 -21.72 -19.26
CA GLU A 59 0.47 -20.49 -19.86
C GLU A 59 -0.59 -19.77 -20.70
N VAL A 60 -1.30 -20.49 -21.57
CA VAL A 60 -2.42 -19.94 -22.36
C VAL A 60 -3.49 -19.34 -21.46
N ILE A 61 -3.81 -20.00 -20.35
CA ILE A 61 -4.76 -19.49 -19.35
C ILE A 61 -4.22 -18.21 -18.70
N ARG A 62 -2.95 -18.19 -18.27
CA ARG A 62 -2.34 -17.01 -17.65
C ARG A 62 -2.30 -15.82 -18.61
N GLU A 63 -1.98 -16.04 -19.88
CA GLU A 63 -1.92 -14.98 -20.89
C GLU A 63 -3.28 -14.41 -21.24
N THR A 64 -4.24 -15.28 -21.57
CA THR A 64 -5.61 -14.88 -21.89
C THR A 64 -6.19 -14.08 -20.73
N ARG A 65 -5.91 -14.52 -19.50
CA ARG A 65 -6.37 -13.84 -18.30
C ARG A 65 -5.71 -12.47 -18.09
N ARG A 66 -4.40 -12.34 -18.34
CA ARG A 66 -3.71 -11.04 -18.30
C ARG A 66 -4.30 -10.07 -19.32
N LYS A 67 -4.65 -10.56 -20.53
CA LYS A 67 -5.26 -9.77 -21.60
C LYS A 67 -6.68 -9.31 -21.26
N VAL A 68 -7.53 -10.19 -20.70
CA VAL A 68 -8.94 -9.87 -20.40
C VAL A 68 -9.13 -9.12 -19.08
N LEU A 69 -8.59 -9.65 -17.99
CA LEU A 69 -8.83 -9.08 -16.65
C LEU A 69 -7.89 -7.90 -16.33
N GLY A 70 -6.76 -7.84 -17.04
CA GLY A 70 -5.71 -6.87 -16.80
C GLY A 70 -4.88 -7.22 -15.56
N VAL A 71 -3.73 -6.58 -15.47
CA VAL A 71 -2.77 -6.76 -14.39
C VAL A 71 -2.87 -5.59 -13.42
N SER A 72 -2.89 -5.85 -12.12
CA SER A 72 -2.79 -4.78 -11.12
C SER A 72 -1.36 -4.22 -11.10
N SER A 73 -1.21 -2.90 -10.94
CA SER A 73 0.11 -2.26 -10.94
C SER A 73 0.98 -2.64 -9.75
N GLY A 74 0.50 -3.51 -8.85
CA GLY A 74 1.23 -3.94 -7.65
C GLY A 74 1.44 -2.82 -6.64
N ARG A 75 0.91 -1.61 -6.88
CA ARG A 75 0.89 -0.56 -5.86
C ARG A 75 0.06 -1.09 -4.70
N ARG A 76 0.73 -1.31 -3.55
CA ARG A 76 0.02 -1.29 -2.28
C ARG A 76 -0.84 -0.03 -2.30
N LYS A 77 -2.13 -0.17 -1.99
CA LYS A 77 -2.85 0.94 -1.40
C LYS A 77 -1.99 1.26 -0.18
N GLU A 78 -1.23 2.35 -0.24
CA GLU A 78 -0.73 2.90 1.00
C GLU A 78 -2.02 3.24 1.71
N ASP A 79 -2.40 2.42 2.69
CA ASP A 79 -3.37 2.80 3.71
C ASP A 79 -2.68 3.92 4.49
N LYS A 80 -2.57 5.08 3.85
CA LYS A 80 -2.15 6.34 4.44
C LYS A 80 -3.31 6.73 5.31
N GLU A 81 -3.34 6.18 6.52
CA GLU A 81 -3.95 6.72 7.73
C GLU A 81 -4.74 8.00 7.48
N THR A 82 -5.96 7.84 6.98
CA THR A 82 -6.86 8.94 6.58
C THR A 82 -7.85 9.24 7.72
N TRP A 83 -7.55 8.81 8.95
CA TRP A 83 -8.46 8.89 10.09
C TRP A 83 -8.61 10.31 10.66
N TRP A 84 -7.71 11.23 10.29
CA TRP A 84 -7.74 12.66 10.64
C TRP A 84 -8.06 13.57 9.43
N TRP A 85 -8.53 12.99 8.32
CA TRP A 85 -8.84 13.74 7.10
C TRP A 85 -10.17 14.47 7.24
N ASN A 86 -10.14 15.80 7.10
CA ASN A 86 -11.32 16.66 7.18
C ASN A 86 -11.57 17.39 5.85
N GLU A 87 -12.81 17.78 5.59
CA GLU A 87 -13.20 18.60 4.43
C GLU A 87 -12.43 19.93 4.39
N GLU A 88 -12.19 20.54 5.55
CA GLU A 88 -11.40 21.78 5.70
C GLU A 88 -9.93 21.59 5.25
N VAL A 89 -9.33 20.45 5.57
CA VAL A 89 -7.97 20.10 5.13
C VAL A 89 -7.96 19.88 3.62
N GLN A 90 -9.00 19.27 3.07
CA GLN A 90 -9.11 19.04 1.64
C GLN A 90 -9.28 20.35 0.86
N ASP A 91 -10.18 21.23 1.30
CA ASP A 91 -10.45 22.52 0.68
C ASP A 91 -9.20 23.42 0.74
N SER A 92 -8.54 23.53 1.89
CA SER A 92 -7.28 24.28 2.01
C SER A 92 -6.19 23.76 1.07
N ILE A 93 -6.06 22.43 0.91
CA ILE A 93 -5.13 21.82 -0.06
C ILE A 93 -5.53 22.17 -1.51
N GLN A 94 -6.82 22.16 -1.84
CA GLN A 94 -7.32 22.54 -3.15
C GLN A 94 -7.02 24.01 -3.47
N ARG A 95 -7.30 24.92 -2.53
CA ARG A 95 -6.96 26.35 -2.65
C ARG A 95 -5.46 26.56 -2.89
N LYS A 96 -4.61 25.88 -2.12
CA LYS A 96 -3.15 25.91 -2.31
C LYS A 96 -2.74 25.42 -3.71
N ARG A 97 -3.39 24.37 -4.23
CA ARG A 97 -3.11 23.86 -5.59
C ARG A 97 -3.50 24.86 -6.67
N LEU A 98 -4.64 25.53 -6.51
CA LEU A 98 -5.07 26.59 -7.42
C LEU A 98 -4.08 27.77 -7.43
N ALA A 99 -3.65 28.22 -6.24
CA ALA A 99 -2.63 29.27 -6.14
C ALA A 99 -1.28 28.85 -6.75
N LYS A 100 -0.87 27.58 -6.57
CA LYS A 100 0.33 27.07 -7.24
C LYS A 100 0.19 27.11 -8.76
N LYS A 101 -0.97 26.73 -9.30
CA LYS A 101 -1.25 26.79 -10.73
C LYS A 101 -1.20 28.23 -11.26
N LYS A 102 -1.77 29.20 -10.53
CA LYS A 102 -1.66 30.63 -10.86
C LYS A 102 -0.20 31.11 -10.88
N TRP A 103 0.57 30.78 -9.84
CA TRP A 103 1.99 31.13 -9.79
C TRP A 103 2.81 30.48 -10.91
N ASP A 104 2.49 29.24 -11.28
CA ASP A 104 3.18 28.54 -12.38
C ASP A 104 2.90 29.20 -13.75
N MET A 105 1.75 29.87 -13.92
CA MET A 105 1.40 30.61 -15.13
C MET A 105 2.05 31.99 -15.17
N ASP A 106 1.85 32.82 -14.14
CA ASP A 106 2.20 34.24 -14.21
C ASP A 106 3.61 34.53 -13.66
N ARG A 107 4.17 33.65 -12.82
CA ARG A 107 5.50 33.76 -12.16
C ARG A 107 5.78 35.08 -11.41
N THR A 108 4.74 35.84 -11.07
CA THR A 108 4.83 37.07 -10.27
C THR A 108 5.12 36.80 -8.79
N GLU A 109 5.74 37.76 -8.10
CA GLU A 109 6.11 37.62 -6.68
C GLU A 109 4.88 37.68 -5.76
N GLU A 110 3.82 38.41 -6.12
CA GLU A 110 2.56 38.41 -5.36
C GLU A 110 1.94 37.01 -5.33
N ASN A 111 1.84 36.35 -6.48
CA ASN A 111 1.35 34.98 -6.59
C ASN A 111 2.21 33.97 -5.82
N ARG A 112 3.53 34.21 -5.75
CA ARG A 112 4.44 33.40 -4.94
C ARG A 112 4.17 33.57 -3.45
N GLN A 113 3.90 34.80 -3.00
CA GLN A 113 3.59 35.11 -1.62
C GLN A 113 2.24 34.52 -1.20
N GLU A 114 1.20 34.67 -2.03
CA GLU A 114 -0.11 34.03 -1.82
C GLU A 114 0.00 32.51 -1.68
N TYR A 115 0.81 31.87 -2.55
CA TYR A 115 1.05 30.43 -2.46
C TYR A 115 1.73 30.04 -1.13
N LYS A 116 2.72 30.80 -0.66
CA LYS A 116 3.39 30.55 0.63
C LYS A 116 2.42 30.69 1.80
N GLU A 117 1.57 31.71 1.79
CA GLU A 117 0.56 31.93 2.83
C GLU A 117 -0.44 30.77 2.88
N LEU A 118 -0.96 30.36 1.74
CA LEU A 118 -1.84 29.19 1.64
C LEU A 118 -1.13 27.90 2.03
N GLN A 119 0.16 27.76 1.74
CA GLN A 119 0.95 26.63 2.21
C GLN A 119 1.07 26.60 3.74
N CYS A 120 1.28 27.75 4.39
CA CYS A 120 1.30 27.87 5.84
C CYS A 120 -0.08 27.55 6.44
N ARG A 121 -1.16 28.09 5.85
CA ARG A 121 -2.54 27.77 6.27
C ARG A 121 -2.82 26.26 6.19
N VAL A 122 -2.44 25.61 5.09
CA VAL A 122 -2.58 24.14 4.97
C VAL A 122 -1.82 23.40 6.05
N LYS A 123 -0.58 23.81 6.37
CA LYS A 123 0.19 23.19 7.46
C LYS A 123 -0.53 23.34 8.80
N TRP A 124 -1.10 24.51 9.06
CA TRP A 124 -1.85 24.79 10.28
C TRP A 124 -3.12 23.94 10.37
N GLU A 125 -3.95 23.89 9.31
CA GLU A 125 -5.16 23.08 9.30
C GLU A 125 -4.88 21.58 9.44
N VAL A 126 -3.83 21.08 8.79
CA VAL A 126 -3.40 19.69 8.95
C VAL A 126 -2.97 19.42 10.40
N SER A 127 -2.23 20.36 11.02
CA SER A 127 -1.83 20.22 12.43
C SER A 127 -3.03 20.23 13.36
N LYS A 128 -3.99 21.13 13.12
CA LYS A 128 -5.22 21.26 13.90
C LYS A 128 -6.08 20.00 13.80
N ALA A 129 -6.28 19.47 12.59
CA ALA A 129 -7.04 18.24 12.37
C ALA A 129 -6.37 17.03 13.05
N LYS A 130 -5.04 16.93 12.96
CA LYS A 130 -4.29 15.89 13.68
C LYS A 130 -4.41 16.03 15.18
N GLN A 131 -4.26 17.24 15.71
CA GLN A 131 -4.38 17.50 17.14
C GLN A 131 -5.74 17.07 17.65
N LYS A 132 -6.82 17.50 16.98
CA LYS A 132 -8.19 17.11 17.33
C LYS A 132 -8.38 15.60 17.34
N ALA A 133 -7.88 14.91 16.31
CA ALA A 133 -7.98 13.46 16.23
C ALA A 133 -7.18 12.75 17.36
N TYR A 134 -6.02 13.28 17.74
CA TYR A 134 -5.27 12.78 18.89
C TYR A 134 -5.98 13.07 20.21
N ASP A 135 -6.55 14.26 20.39
CA ASP A 135 -7.28 14.62 21.59
C ASP A 135 -8.49 13.68 21.79
N GLU A 136 -9.25 13.41 20.72
CA GLU A 136 -10.33 12.41 20.71
C GLU A 136 -9.84 10.98 21.01
N LEU A 137 -8.66 10.61 20.51
CA LEU A 137 -8.06 9.32 20.84
C LEU A 137 -7.69 9.25 22.33
N TYR A 138 -7.07 10.29 22.89
CA TYR A 138 -6.65 10.32 24.27
C TYR A 138 -7.83 10.32 25.25
N THR A 139 -8.88 11.10 24.97
CA THR A 139 -10.10 11.07 25.80
C THR A 139 -10.73 9.67 25.81
N ARG A 140 -10.72 8.97 24.67
CA ARG A 140 -11.20 7.58 24.61
C ARG A 140 -10.30 6.62 25.38
N LEU A 141 -8.99 6.80 25.34
CA LEU A 141 -8.04 5.96 26.10
C LEU A 141 -8.16 6.11 27.61
N ASP A 142 -8.64 7.27 28.09
CA ASP A 142 -8.88 7.54 29.51
C ASP A 142 -10.13 6.83 30.06
N THR A 143 -10.95 6.25 29.18
CA THR A 143 -12.11 5.43 29.57
C THR A 143 -11.71 3.98 29.87
N ARG A 144 -12.50 3.31 30.72
CA ARG A 144 -12.31 1.89 31.04
C ARG A 144 -12.38 0.97 29.81
N GLU A 145 -13.06 1.39 28.74
CA GLU A 145 -13.12 0.68 27.47
C GLU A 145 -11.85 0.87 26.61
N GLY A 146 -11.19 2.02 26.76
CA GLY A 146 -9.96 2.40 26.07
C GLY A 146 -8.70 1.70 26.56
N GLU A 147 -8.73 1.07 27.73
CA GLU A 147 -7.58 0.34 28.30
C GLU A 147 -7.08 -0.76 27.34
N LYS A 148 -8.00 -1.48 26.68
CA LYS A 148 -7.68 -2.50 25.67
C LYS A 148 -6.99 -1.89 24.45
N ASP A 149 -7.37 -0.69 24.05
CA ASP A 149 -6.77 0.04 22.93
C ASP A 149 -5.35 0.50 23.28
N LEU A 150 -5.10 0.89 24.53
CA LEU A 150 -3.77 1.25 25.01
C LEU A 150 -2.80 0.07 24.90
N TYR A 151 -3.20 -1.11 25.40
CA TYR A 151 -2.37 -2.31 25.28
C TYR A 151 -2.14 -2.72 23.82
N ARG A 152 -3.14 -2.52 22.95
CA ARG A 152 -3.00 -2.77 21.51
C ARG A 152 -1.98 -1.83 20.86
N LEU A 153 -2.03 -0.53 21.18
CA LEU A 153 -1.08 0.47 20.74
C LEU A 153 0.35 0.16 21.23
N ALA A 154 0.50 -0.22 22.50
CA ALA A 154 1.78 -0.64 23.07
C ALA A 154 2.36 -1.86 22.33
N ARG A 155 1.57 -2.90 22.08
CA ARG A 155 2.00 -4.08 21.30
C ARG A 155 2.32 -3.75 19.84
N GLN A 156 1.64 -2.78 19.24
CA GLN A 156 1.96 -2.33 17.88
C GLN A 156 3.32 -1.63 17.87
N ARG A 157 3.57 -0.70 18.80
CA ARG A 157 4.88 -0.02 18.94
C ARG A 157 6.02 -0.99 19.20
N ASP A 158 5.83 -1.97 20.09
CA ASP A 158 6.80 -3.03 20.35
C ASP A 158 7.11 -3.85 19.08
N ARG A 159 6.08 -4.22 18.31
CA ARG A 159 6.29 -4.88 17.01
C ARG A 159 7.03 -4.00 16.03
N ASP A 160 6.71 -2.71 15.93
CA ASP A 160 7.36 -1.77 15.00
C ASP A 160 8.82 -1.48 15.36
N GLY A 161 9.19 -1.59 16.64
CA GLY A 161 10.57 -1.51 17.12
C GLY A 161 11.40 -2.78 16.88
N LYS A 162 10.78 -3.91 16.52
CA LYS A 162 11.49 -5.17 16.24
C LYS A 162 12.01 -5.19 14.81
N ASP A 163 13.32 -5.34 14.64
CA ASP A 163 13.98 -5.41 13.32
C ASP A 163 13.47 -6.57 12.44
N VAL A 164 13.12 -7.68 13.09
CA VAL A 164 12.55 -8.89 12.49
C VAL A 164 11.16 -9.12 13.06
N GLN A 165 10.14 -8.66 12.34
CA GLN A 165 8.72 -8.86 12.70
C GLN A 165 8.19 -10.25 12.32
N GLN A 166 8.76 -10.88 11.30
CA GLN A 166 8.39 -12.23 10.84
C GLN A 166 9.65 -12.99 10.45
N VAL A 167 10.01 -14.01 11.23
CA VAL A 167 10.97 -15.03 10.81
C VAL A 167 10.19 -16.06 10.00
N ARG A 168 10.42 -16.11 8.69
CA ARG A 168 9.99 -17.26 7.89
C ARG A 168 11.08 -18.31 8.02
N VAL A 169 10.86 -19.30 8.88
CA VAL A 169 11.71 -20.49 8.92
C VAL A 169 11.46 -21.27 7.63
N ILE A 170 12.43 -21.22 6.71
CA ILE A 170 12.46 -22.14 5.59
C ILE A 170 12.99 -23.45 6.18
N LYS A 171 12.11 -24.45 6.34
CA LYS A 171 12.57 -25.81 6.62
C LYS A 171 13.26 -26.33 5.36
N ASP A 172 14.55 -26.57 5.44
CA ASP A 172 15.25 -27.36 4.42
C ASP A 172 14.64 -28.77 4.40
N ARG A 173 14.37 -29.29 3.20
CA ARG A 173 13.82 -30.64 2.99
C ARG A 173 14.79 -31.76 3.36
N GLN A 174 15.98 -31.44 3.89
CA GLN A 174 17.00 -32.39 4.29
C GLN A 174 17.30 -32.27 5.78
N TRP A 175 16.33 -32.66 6.61
CA TRP A 175 16.60 -33.01 8.00
C TRP A 175 16.12 -34.45 8.22
N LYS A 176 16.96 -35.42 7.86
CA LYS A 176 16.86 -36.77 8.40
C LYS A 176 17.65 -36.77 9.70
N GLY A 177 16.96 -37.00 10.81
CA GLY A 177 17.57 -37.11 12.12
C GLY A 177 18.61 -38.22 12.13
N ALA A 178 19.84 -37.85 12.46
CA ALA A 178 20.76 -38.77 13.11
C ALA A 178 20.38 -38.74 14.60
N HIS A 179 19.59 -39.72 15.02
CA HIS A 179 19.66 -40.21 16.39
C HIS A 179 19.69 -41.72 16.30
N GLU A 180 20.86 -42.19 16.74
CA GLU A 180 21.31 -43.52 17.14
C GLU A 180 20.22 -44.43 17.71
#